data_AF-A0A962VE84-F1
#
_entry.id   AF-A0A962VE84-F1
#
_cell.length_a   1.000
_cell.length_b   1.000
_cell.length_c   1.000
_cell.angle_alpha   90.00
_cell.angle_beta   90.00
_cell.angle_gamma   90.00
#
_symmetry.space_group_name_H-M   'P 1'
#
loop_
_entity.id
_entity.type
_entity.pdbx_description
1 polymer ?
#
loop_
_entity_poly.entity_id
_entity_poly.type
_entity_poly.pdbx_seq_one_letter_code
_entity_poly.pdbx_strand_id
1 'polypeptide(L)'
;GPPAQPKLTPTLLYQRPQASPFAITLYLDGKKRLTTRLAGHRGQLRLPPIAPGQHTLRLQTGSPGQWLLNYTGAEPPAFTKRLSYRLDRQALQFKYRKQSAGDEVLSLRWHASTADQGRSQLRVSVQGPAAAGTGPFPHWTLRERRYHVAAGSGPPSMVLGTQDQWTDSGQTFFLPLGSDLAPGEYLIRLALQQGPPGYISVYRLQAGVFAERRLSVEQLFNDQ
;
A
#
# COMPACT_ATOMS: atom_id res chain seq x y z
N GLY A 1 32.93 -23.97 -5.07
CA GLY A 1 31.93 -24.66 -4.22
C GLY A 1 30.55 -24.52 -4.86
N PRO A 2 29.62 -25.45 -4.65
CA PRO A 2 28.27 -25.32 -5.20
C PRO A 2 27.57 -24.07 -4.66
N PRO A 3 26.70 -23.41 -5.45
CA PRO A 3 25.98 -22.23 -5.01
C PRO A 3 25.06 -22.57 -3.83
N ALA A 4 25.00 -21.68 -2.84
CA ALA A 4 24.10 -21.82 -1.71
C ALA A 4 22.65 -21.85 -2.22
N GLN A 5 21.90 -22.88 -1.82
CA GLN A 5 20.48 -22.96 -2.17
C GLN A 5 19.73 -21.76 -1.55
N PRO A 6 18.84 -21.10 -2.31
CA PRO A 6 18.11 -19.94 -1.81
C PRO A 6 17.23 -20.36 -0.63
N LYS A 7 17.33 -19.68 0.51
CA LYS A 7 16.46 -19.93 1.67
C LYS A 7 15.35 -18.89 1.74
N LEU A 8 14.12 -19.35 1.97
CA LEU A 8 12.97 -18.48 2.19
C LEU A 8 12.86 -18.14 3.67
N THR A 9 12.45 -16.93 4.01
CA THR A 9 12.12 -16.53 5.40
C THR A 9 10.64 -16.16 5.46
N PRO A 10 9.74 -17.13 5.64
CA PRO A 10 8.31 -16.85 5.65
C PRO A 10 7.91 -15.96 6.82
N THR A 11 6.78 -15.27 6.66
CA THR A 11 6.16 -14.46 7.69
C THR A 11 4.75 -14.96 7.93
N LEU A 12 4.50 -15.36 9.17
CA LEU A 12 3.18 -15.69 9.67
C LEU A 12 2.52 -14.43 10.21
N LEU A 13 1.39 -14.03 9.64
CA LEU A 13 0.51 -12.99 10.17
C LEU A 13 -0.59 -13.66 10.98
N TYR A 14 -1.02 -13.00 12.05
CA TYR A 14 -2.13 -13.48 12.87
C TYR A 14 -3.12 -12.37 13.16
N GLN A 15 -4.39 -12.75 13.28
CA GLN A 15 -5.48 -11.92 13.76
C GLN A 15 -6.36 -12.78 14.69
N ARG A 16 -6.67 -12.28 15.88
CA ARG A 16 -7.35 -13.03 16.94
C ARG A 16 -8.25 -12.12 17.80
N PRO A 17 -9.32 -12.67 18.38
CA PRO A 17 -10.30 -11.86 19.11
C PRO A 17 -9.78 -11.34 20.45
N GLN A 18 -8.90 -12.05 21.15
CA GLN A 18 -8.35 -11.61 22.44
C GLN A 18 -6.96 -10.96 22.28
N ALA A 19 -6.56 -10.09 23.21
CA ALA A 19 -5.19 -9.54 23.27
C ALA A 19 -4.25 -10.26 24.26
N SER A 20 -4.79 -11.16 25.09
CA SER A 20 -4.04 -11.84 26.16
C SER A 20 -2.85 -12.67 25.64
N PRO A 21 -1.69 -12.68 26.32
CA PRO A 21 -0.56 -13.49 25.89
C PRO A 21 -0.90 -14.99 25.75
N PHE A 22 -0.33 -15.65 24.74
CA PHE A 22 -0.50 -17.08 24.49
C PHE A 22 0.77 -17.70 23.89
N ALA A 23 0.93 -19.00 24.07
CA ALA A 23 2.01 -19.75 23.44
C ALA A 23 1.58 -20.31 22.09
N ILE A 24 2.52 -20.29 21.15
CA ILE A 24 2.42 -21.02 19.90
C ILE A 24 3.61 -21.97 19.74
N THR A 25 3.37 -23.09 19.08
CA THR A 25 4.42 -24.01 18.64
C THR A 25 4.24 -24.30 17.16
N LEU A 26 5.31 -24.10 16.40
CA LEU A 26 5.35 -24.38 14.97
C LEU A 26 6.15 -25.65 14.71
N TYR A 27 5.55 -26.54 13.93
CA TYR A 27 6.17 -27.76 13.41
C TYR A 27 6.34 -27.63 11.91
N LEU A 28 7.51 -28.02 11.41
CA LEU A 28 7.81 -28.14 9.99
C LEU A 28 8.22 -29.58 9.72
N ASP A 29 7.49 -30.25 8.85
CA ASP A 29 7.70 -31.66 8.49
C ASP A 29 7.74 -32.55 9.75
N GLY A 30 6.77 -32.32 10.65
CA GLY A 30 6.63 -33.03 11.92
C GLY A 30 7.60 -32.61 13.03
N LYS A 31 8.66 -31.85 12.72
CA LYS A 31 9.68 -31.44 13.70
C LYS A 31 9.36 -30.06 14.28
N LYS A 32 9.41 -29.94 15.62
CA LYS A 32 9.26 -28.66 16.31
C LYS A 32 10.39 -27.71 15.87
N ARG A 33 10.03 -26.53 15.35
CA ARG A 33 10.99 -25.51 14.87
C ARG A 33 11.03 -24.28 15.74
N LEU A 34 9.88 -23.88 16.29
CA LEU A 34 9.76 -22.65 17.05
C LEU A 34 8.70 -22.82 18.13
N THR A 35 9.01 -22.37 19.35
CA THR A 35 8.02 -22.11 20.40
C THR A 35 8.21 -20.66 20.84
N THR A 36 7.13 -19.88 20.85
CA THR A 36 7.19 -18.48 21.29
C THR A 36 5.88 -18.04 21.92
N ARG A 37 5.91 -16.89 22.60
CA ARG A 37 4.71 -16.22 23.12
C ARG A 37 4.37 -15.03 22.24
N LEU A 38 3.09 -14.91 21.92
CA LEU A 38 2.53 -13.79 21.18
C LEU A 38 1.50 -13.08 22.07
N ALA A 39 1.20 -11.82 21.78
CA ALA A 39 0.20 -11.02 22.48
C ALA A 39 -0.41 -9.99 21.51
N GLY A 40 -1.59 -9.47 21.86
CA GLY A 40 -2.33 -8.53 21.02
C GLY A 40 -3.32 -9.21 20.06
N HIS A 41 -4.16 -8.39 19.44
CA HIS A 41 -5.18 -8.86 18.49
C HIS A 41 -4.60 -9.25 17.14
N ARG A 42 -3.44 -8.71 16.77
CA ARG A 42 -2.81 -8.95 15.48
C ARG A 42 -1.30 -8.77 15.56
N GLY A 43 -0.59 -9.39 14.62
CA GLY A 43 0.85 -9.19 14.51
C GLY A 43 1.48 -10.02 13.41
N GLN A 44 2.81 -9.99 13.40
CA GLN A 44 3.62 -10.75 12.44
C GLN A 44 4.78 -11.45 13.15
N LEU A 45 5.07 -12.65 12.68
CA LEU A 45 6.16 -13.48 13.16
C LEU A 45 6.98 -13.95 11.97
N ARG A 46 8.28 -13.62 11.97
CA ARG A 46 9.22 -14.19 11.00
C ARG A 46 9.52 -15.62 11.41
N LEU A 47 9.36 -16.55 10.47
CA LEU A 47 9.67 -17.95 10.69
C LEU A 47 11.15 -18.20 10.42
N PRO A 48 11.74 -19.27 11.02
CA PRO A 48 13.07 -19.71 10.66
C PRO A 48 13.19 -19.96 9.15
N PRO A 49 14.40 -19.78 8.55
CA PRO A 49 14.59 -20.02 7.14
C PRO A 49 14.21 -21.45 6.72
N ILE A 50 13.47 -21.59 5.62
CA ILE A 50 12.99 -22.84 5.05
C ILE A 50 13.58 -23.00 3.65
N ALA A 51 13.92 -24.24 3.28
CA ALA A 51 14.32 -24.54 1.91
C ALA A 51 13.13 -24.36 0.94
N PRO A 52 13.36 -24.07 -0.34
CA PRO A 52 12.30 -24.08 -1.33
C PRO A 52 11.82 -25.52 -1.54
N GLY A 53 10.50 -25.71 -1.63
CA GLY A 53 9.91 -27.02 -1.85
C GLY A 53 8.55 -27.17 -1.19
N GLN A 54 7.99 -28.37 -1.29
CA GLN A 54 6.78 -28.73 -0.57
C GLN A 54 7.13 -29.07 0.88
N HIS A 55 6.41 -28.45 1.81
CA HIS A 55 6.59 -28.65 3.24
C HIS A 55 5.23 -28.74 3.94
N THR A 56 5.17 -29.54 4.99
CA THR A 56 4.00 -29.57 5.87
C THR A 56 4.24 -28.69 7.09
N LEU A 57 3.47 -27.61 7.20
CA LEU A 57 3.52 -26.71 8.35
C LEU A 57 2.32 -26.97 9.24
N ARG A 58 2.57 -27.26 10.53
CA ARG A 58 1.52 -27.39 11.54
C ARG A 58 1.74 -26.36 12.63
N LEU A 59 0.73 -25.53 12.86
CA LEU A 59 0.69 -24.56 13.94
C LEU A 59 -0.17 -25.11 15.08
N GLN A 60 0.39 -25.18 16.28
CA GLN A 60 -0.36 -25.43 17.51
C GLN A 60 -0.47 -24.12 18.29
N THR A 61 -1.70 -23.73 18.63
CA THR A 61 -2.02 -22.47 19.31
C THR A 61 -3.10 -22.71 20.35
N GLY A 62 -2.96 -22.07 21.52
CA GLY A 62 -4.00 -22.05 22.56
C GLY A 62 -5.09 -21.00 22.33
N SER A 63 -5.02 -20.24 21.23
CA SER A 63 -6.00 -19.21 20.88
C SER A 63 -6.54 -19.43 19.47
N PRO A 64 -7.88 -19.36 19.27
CA PRO A 64 -8.44 -19.29 17.93
C PRO A 64 -8.05 -17.98 17.25
N GLY A 65 -8.06 -17.98 15.92
CA GLY A 65 -7.73 -16.81 15.11
C GLY A 65 -7.52 -17.14 13.64
N GLN A 66 -7.41 -16.10 12.83
CA GLN A 66 -7.00 -16.19 11.44
C GLN A 66 -5.47 -16.12 11.35
N TRP A 67 -4.90 -17.01 10.53
CA TRP A 67 -3.46 -17.13 10.33
C TRP A 67 -3.17 -17.08 8.85
N LEU A 68 -2.27 -16.19 8.43
CA LEU A 68 -1.91 -16.01 7.03
C LEU A 68 -0.42 -16.22 6.88
N LEU A 69 0.00 -16.96 5.85
CA LEU A 69 1.39 -17.24 5.57
C LEU A 69 1.69 -16.79 4.14
N ASN A 70 2.84 -16.16 3.92
CA ASN A 70 3.34 -15.91 2.57
C ASN A 70 4.13 -17.12 2.02
N TYR A 71 4.38 -17.14 0.71
CA TYR A 71 5.06 -18.24 0.02
C TYR A 71 4.28 -19.58 0.03
N THR A 72 2.95 -19.53 0.16
CA THR A 72 2.09 -20.69 -0.10
C THR A 72 1.60 -20.64 -1.55
N GLY A 73 1.35 -21.81 -2.15
CA GLY A 73 0.48 -21.85 -3.34
C GLY A 73 -0.86 -21.23 -2.94
N ALA A 74 -1.24 -20.13 -3.57
CA ALA A 74 -2.37 -19.34 -3.13
C ALA A 74 -3.68 -19.96 -3.66
N GLU A 75 -4.31 -20.82 -2.86
CA GLU A 75 -5.70 -21.20 -3.06
C GLU A 75 -6.62 -20.14 -2.39
N PRO A 76 -7.74 -19.75 -3.02
CA PRO A 76 -8.69 -18.82 -2.42
C PRO A 76 -9.27 -19.35 -1.08
N PRO A 77 -9.47 -18.48 -0.07
CA PRO A 77 -9.22 -17.04 -0.10
C PRO A 77 -7.73 -16.69 0.10
N ALA A 78 -7.19 -15.88 -0.82
CA ALA A 78 -5.82 -15.37 -0.76
C ALA A 78 -5.82 -13.85 -0.52
N PHE A 79 -4.82 -13.36 0.21
CA PHE A 79 -4.70 -11.95 0.58
C PHE A 79 -3.43 -11.32 0.00
N THR A 80 -3.50 -10.03 -0.34
CA THR A 80 -2.33 -9.25 -0.78
C THR A 80 -1.93 -8.25 0.30
N LYS A 81 -0.68 -8.36 0.78
CA LYS A 81 -0.08 -7.32 1.62
C LYS A 81 0.38 -6.15 0.75
N ARG A 82 -0.13 -4.95 1.03
CA ARG A 82 0.25 -3.71 0.33
C ARG A 82 0.93 -2.76 1.29
N LEU A 83 1.88 -1.98 0.78
CA LEU A 83 2.48 -0.88 1.52
C LEU A 83 1.61 0.36 1.34
N SER A 84 1.28 1.00 2.46
CA SER A 84 0.55 2.25 2.50
C SER A 84 1.15 3.13 3.59
N TYR A 85 1.16 4.44 3.36
CA TYR A 85 1.69 5.44 4.28
C TYR A 85 0.55 6.20 4.91
N ARG A 86 0.60 6.40 6.23
CA ARG A 86 -0.37 7.22 6.94
C ARG A 86 -0.24 8.68 6.48
N LEU A 87 -1.36 9.29 6.12
CA LEU A 87 -1.46 10.70 5.81
C LEU A 87 -2.44 11.34 6.80
N ASP A 88 -1.91 12.18 7.68
CA ASP A 88 -2.66 12.94 8.67
C ASP A 88 -2.24 14.41 8.62
N ARG A 89 -1.71 14.98 9.70
CA ARG A 89 -1.22 16.36 9.74
C ARG A 89 0.12 16.51 9.02
N GLN A 90 0.91 15.45 8.93
CA GLN A 90 2.20 15.49 8.27
C GLN A 90 2.06 15.15 6.78
N ALA A 91 2.56 16.05 5.92
CA ALA A 91 2.59 15.80 4.50
C ALA A 91 3.55 14.65 4.15
N LEU A 92 3.13 13.81 3.20
CA LEU A 92 3.98 12.78 2.61
C LEU A 92 4.79 13.38 1.46
N GLN A 93 6.04 12.95 1.34
CA GLN A 93 6.95 13.34 0.26
C GLN A 93 7.62 12.10 -0.30
N PHE A 94 7.61 11.96 -1.62
CA PHE A 94 8.38 10.91 -2.28
C PHE A 94 8.99 11.40 -3.58
N LYS A 95 10.17 10.88 -3.88
CA LYS A 95 10.86 11.12 -5.14
C LYS A 95 10.30 10.21 -6.22
N TYR A 96 10.00 10.78 -7.37
CA TYR A 96 9.59 10.08 -8.57
C TYR A 96 10.54 10.40 -9.71
N ARG A 97 11.06 9.39 -10.39
CA ARG A 97 11.86 9.59 -11.60
C ARG A 97 10.99 9.34 -12.83
N LYS A 98 10.67 10.41 -13.55
CA LYS A 98 10.07 10.35 -14.87
C LYS A 98 11.09 9.76 -15.84
N GLN A 99 10.71 8.71 -16.56
CA GLN A 99 11.61 7.92 -17.42
C GLN A 99 11.52 8.31 -18.90
N SER A 100 10.36 8.78 -19.36
CA SER A 100 10.12 9.14 -20.76
C SER A 100 9.75 10.60 -20.90
N ALA A 101 9.96 11.14 -22.11
CA ALA A 101 9.48 12.47 -22.50
C ALA A 101 7.98 12.47 -22.88
N GLY A 102 7.36 11.29 -23.02
CA GLY A 102 5.92 11.14 -23.25
C GLY A 102 5.14 11.15 -21.93
N ASP A 103 3.84 10.91 -21.95
CA ASP A 103 3.03 10.96 -20.72
C ASP A 103 3.31 9.78 -19.78
N GLU A 104 3.27 10.05 -18.48
CA GLU A 104 3.29 9.04 -17.42
C GLU A 104 2.18 9.30 -16.42
N VAL A 105 1.66 8.25 -15.77
CA VAL A 105 0.58 8.38 -14.78
C VAL A 105 0.98 7.66 -13.49
N LEU A 106 0.89 8.39 -12.38
CA LEU A 106 0.91 7.77 -11.06
C LEU A 106 -0.50 7.42 -10.64
N SER A 107 -0.69 6.19 -10.20
CA SER A 107 -1.93 5.72 -9.58
C SER A 107 -1.76 5.79 -8.07
N LEU A 108 -2.61 6.58 -7.44
CA LEU A 108 -2.66 6.70 -5.99
C LEU A 108 -3.94 6.06 -5.49
N ARG A 109 -3.88 5.44 -4.32
CA ARG A 109 -5.05 4.89 -3.66
C ARG A 109 -5.16 5.43 -2.24
N TRP A 110 -6.26 6.14 -1.98
CA TRP A 110 -6.66 6.60 -0.67
C TRP A 110 -7.44 5.50 0.05
N HIS A 111 -7.02 5.16 1.26
CA HIS A 111 -7.67 4.19 2.13
C HIS A 111 -8.20 4.94 3.36
N ALA A 112 -9.51 5.12 3.45
CA ALA A 112 -10.11 5.80 4.59
C ALA A 112 -10.19 4.85 5.79
N SER A 113 -10.05 5.41 6.99
CA SER A 113 -10.34 4.68 8.23
C SER A 113 -11.81 4.25 8.25
N THR A 114 -12.08 2.99 8.62
CA THR A 114 -13.47 2.52 8.81
C THR A 114 -14.16 3.17 10.00
N ALA A 115 -13.41 3.71 10.95
CA ALA A 115 -13.94 4.44 12.10
C ALA A 115 -14.42 5.85 11.73
N ASP A 116 -13.83 6.46 10.69
CA ASP A 116 -14.06 7.85 10.30
C ASP A 116 -14.53 7.93 8.85
N GLN A 117 -15.82 7.68 8.62
CA GLN A 117 -16.42 7.69 7.28
C GLN A 117 -16.74 9.13 6.84
N GLY A 118 -15.71 9.85 6.39
CA GLY A 118 -15.81 11.20 5.85
C GLY A 118 -15.08 11.36 4.53
N ARG A 119 -15.47 12.38 3.76
CA ARG A 119 -14.68 12.81 2.59
C ARG A 119 -13.44 13.56 3.06
N SER A 120 -12.34 13.34 2.37
CA SER A 120 -11.07 14.04 2.60
C SER A 120 -10.67 14.84 1.38
N GLN A 121 -10.04 15.98 1.60
CA GLN A 121 -9.46 16.80 0.55
C GLN A 121 -7.93 16.71 0.61
N LEU A 122 -7.33 16.28 -0.49
CA LEU A 122 -5.88 16.10 -0.61
C LEU A 122 -5.31 17.14 -1.56
N ARG A 123 -4.26 17.85 -1.14
CA ARG A 123 -3.42 18.65 -2.05
C ARG A 123 -2.24 17.82 -2.50
N VAL A 124 -2.01 17.77 -3.81
CA VAL A 124 -0.88 17.09 -4.42
C VAL A 124 -0.08 18.12 -5.21
N SER A 125 1.21 18.25 -4.90
CA SER A 125 2.12 19.16 -5.60
C SER A 125 3.28 18.41 -6.26
N VAL A 126 3.66 18.83 -7.48
CA VAL A 126 4.76 18.28 -8.28
C VAL A 126 5.86 19.34 -8.42
N GLN A 127 6.98 19.10 -7.74
CA GLN A 127 8.16 19.96 -7.78
C GLN A 127 9.29 19.26 -8.54
N GLY A 128 10.07 20.00 -9.30
CA GLY A 128 11.15 19.43 -10.12
C GLY A 128 11.64 20.41 -11.16
N PRO A 129 12.41 19.93 -12.16
CA PRO A 129 12.93 20.76 -13.24
C PRO A 129 11.85 21.63 -13.90
N ALA A 130 12.30 22.74 -14.49
CA ALA A 130 11.46 23.56 -15.35
C ALA A 130 10.88 22.72 -16.50
N ALA A 131 9.75 23.17 -17.06
CA ALA A 131 9.14 22.50 -18.20
C ALA A 131 10.14 22.33 -19.35
N ALA A 132 9.95 21.29 -20.18
CA ALA A 132 10.86 20.96 -21.28
C ALA A 132 10.95 22.05 -22.37
N GLY A 133 10.11 23.09 -22.30
CA GLY A 133 10.11 24.27 -23.17
C GLY A 133 8.73 24.92 -23.24
N THR A 134 8.59 25.94 -24.08
CA THR A 134 7.28 26.49 -24.51
C THR A 134 6.89 25.85 -25.83
N GLY A 135 6.36 24.63 -25.77
CA GLY A 135 5.87 23.91 -26.95
C GLY A 135 4.37 23.60 -26.82
N PRO A 136 3.68 23.30 -27.93
CA PRO A 136 2.37 22.69 -27.83
C PRO A 136 2.54 21.26 -27.27
N PHE A 137 2.28 21.09 -25.97
CA PHE A 137 2.21 19.77 -25.35
C PHE A 137 0.78 19.24 -25.45
N PRO A 138 0.57 17.99 -25.90
CA PRO A 138 -0.76 17.38 -25.97
C PRO A 138 -1.42 17.26 -24.59
N HIS A 139 -0.61 17.08 -23.53
CA HIS A 139 -1.09 17.02 -22.16
C HIS A 139 -0.16 17.83 -21.25
N TRP A 140 -0.77 18.67 -20.41
CA TRP A 140 -0.06 19.50 -19.46
C TRP A 140 -0.12 18.92 -18.05
N THR A 141 0.96 19.08 -17.30
CA THR A 141 1.01 18.72 -15.89
C THR A 141 0.54 19.89 -15.04
N LEU A 142 -0.64 19.74 -14.44
CA LEU A 142 -1.01 20.60 -13.31
C LEU A 142 -0.12 20.25 -12.12
N ARG A 143 0.80 21.17 -11.80
CA ARG A 143 1.76 21.01 -10.70
C ARG A 143 1.12 21.10 -9.33
N GLU A 144 -0.09 21.62 -9.23
CA GLU A 144 -0.87 21.70 -8.00
C GLU A 144 -2.27 21.17 -8.30
N ARG A 145 -2.71 20.17 -7.52
CA ARG A 145 -4.03 19.54 -7.67
C ARG A 145 -4.69 19.39 -6.32
N ARG A 146 -6.01 19.49 -6.30
CA ARG A 146 -6.85 19.14 -5.16
C ARG A 146 -7.77 17.98 -5.53
N TYR A 147 -7.75 16.93 -4.72
CA TYR A 147 -8.60 15.77 -4.89
C TYR A 147 -9.59 15.68 -3.73
N HIS A 148 -10.85 15.42 -4.06
CA HIS A 148 -11.86 15.02 -3.09
C HIS A 148 -11.98 13.49 -3.13
N VAL A 149 -11.53 12.85 -2.07
CA VAL A 149 -11.56 11.39 -1.91
C VAL A 149 -12.53 11.00 -0.80
N ALA A 150 -13.08 9.80 -0.92
CA ALA A 150 -14.08 9.21 -0.06
C ALA A 150 -13.69 7.76 0.24
N ALA A 151 -14.45 7.12 1.11
CA ALA A 151 -14.24 5.72 1.40
C ALA A 151 -14.51 4.85 0.16
N GLY A 152 -13.64 3.86 -0.07
CA GLY A 152 -13.80 2.86 -1.13
C GLY A 152 -14.95 1.89 -0.83
N SER A 153 -15.65 1.43 -1.87
CA SER A 153 -16.63 0.34 -1.74
C SER A 153 -15.92 -1.01 -1.76
N GLY A 154 -16.11 -1.81 -0.71
CA GLY A 154 -15.51 -3.15 -0.61
C GLY A 154 -15.28 -3.59 0.83
N PRO A 155 -14.81 -4.84 1.03
CA PRO A 155 -14.53 -5.36 2.35
C PRO A 155 -13.37 -4.58 3.02
N PRO A 156 -13.41 -4.43 4.34
CA PRO A 156 -12.37 -3.72 5.06
C PRO A 156 -11.05 -4.49 5.02
N SER A 157 -9.96 -3.74 5.05
CA SER A 157 -8.59 -4.24 5.06
C SER A 157 -7.93 -3.96 6.40
N MET A 158 -7.24 -4.97 6.94
CA MET A 158 -6.52 -4.85 8.20
C MET A 158 -5.24 -4.03 8.00
N VAL A 159 -5.01 -3.02 8.85
CA VAL A 159 -3.72 -2.32 8.91
C VAL A 159 -2.75 -3.07 9.82
N LEU A 160 -1.69 -3.62 9.22
CA LEU A 160 -0.61 -4.29 9.96
C LEU A 160 0.22 -3.26 10.75
N GLY A 161 0.73 -3.68 11.92
CA GLY A 161 1.53 -2.81 12.80
C GLY A 161 0.70 -1.84 13.67
N THR A 162 -0.63 -1.95 13.62
CA THR A 162 -1.56 -1.27 14.53
C THR A 162 -2.27 -2.31 15.41
N GLN A 163 -2.95 -1.88 16.48
CA GLN A 163 -3.69 -2.82 17.35
C GLN A 163 -5.05 -3.18 16.78
N ASP A 164 -5.78 -2.19 16.27
CA ASP A 164 -7.22 -2.27 15.99
C ASP A 164 -7.65 -1.55 14.69
N GLN A 165 -6.73 -0.95 13.92
CA GLN A 165 -7.13 -0.13 12.78
C GLN A 165 -7.53 -0.93 11.53
N TRP A 166 -8.62 -0.51 10.90
CA TRP A 166 -9.13 -1.07 9.66
C TRP A 166 -9.37 0.06 8.67
N THR A 167 -9.03 -0.18 7.41
CA THR A 167 -9.37 0.72 6.31
C THR A 167 -10.42 0.09 5.41
N ASP A 168 -11.03 0.90 4.56
CA ASP A 168 -11.78 0.42 3.42
C ASP A 168 -10.90 -0.29 2.35
N SER A 169 -11.52 -0.60 1.20
CA SER A 169 -10.85 -1.13 0.01
C SER A 169 -10.02 -0.09 -0.77
N GLY A 170 -10.25 1.18 -0.49
CA GLY A 170 -9.61 2.37 -1.04
C GLY A 170 -10.20 2.91 -2.34
N GLN A 171 -10.15 4.22 -2.51
CA GLN A 171 -10.46 4.94 -3.75
C GLN A 171 -9.18 5.24 -4.52
N THR A 172 -9.13 4.79 -5.79
CA THR A 172 -8.04 5.14 -6.70
C THR A 172 -8.28 6.52 -7.32
N PHE A 173 -7.21 7.32 -7.42
CA PHE A 173 -7.15 8.56 -8.18
C PHE A 173 -5.80 8.66 -8.89
N PHE A 174 -5.68 9.55 -9.87
CA PHE A 174 -4.54 9.58 -10.79
C PHE A 174 -3.86 10.94 -10.78
N LEU A 175 -2.52 10.93 -10.78
CA LEU A 175 -1.68 12.09 -11.00
C LEU A 175 -0.98 11.93 -12.35
N PRO A 176 -1.52 12.52 -13.43
CA PRO A 176 -0.87 12.49 -14.73
C PRO A 176 0.30 13.49 -14.76
N LEU A 177 1.39 13.04 -15.37
CA LEU A 177 2.62 13.77 -15.64
C LEU A 177 2.78 13.80 -17.17
N GLY A 178 2.37 14.92 -17.77
CA GLY A 178 2.37 15.13 -19.20
C GLY A 178 3.78 15.24 -19.80
N SER A 179 3.80 15.31 -21.12
CA SER A 179 5.00 15.53 -21.94
C SER A 179 5.61 16.93 -21.79
N ASP A 180 4.93 17.86 -21.10
CA ASP A 180 5.47 19.15 -20.68
C ASP A 180 6.62 19.02 -19.66
N LEU A 181 6.69 17.88 -18.96
CA LEU A 181 7.74 17.57 -18.02
C LEU A 181 8.87 16.75 -18.68
N ALA A 182 10.10 17.26 -18.62
CA ALA A 182 11.27 16.52 -19.09
C ALA A 182 11.51 15.26 -18.22
N PRO A 183 12.13 14.18 -18.78
CA PRO A 183 12.64 13.08 -17.97
C PRO A 183 13.56 13.59 -16.85
N GLY A 184 13.39 13.10 -15.63
CA GLY A 184 14.11 13.64 -14.47
C GLY A 184 13.49 13.26 -13.14
N GLU A 185 14.11 13.74 -12.06
CA GLU A 185 13.61 13.56 -10.70
C GLU A 185 12.62 14.66 -10.33
N TYR A 186 11.49 14.24 -9.77
CA TYR A 186 10.42 15.10 -9.27
C TYR A 186 10.12 14.74 -7.82
N LEU A 187 9.87 15.74 -6.99
CA LEU A 187 9.34 15.58 -5.65
C LEU A 187 7.82 15.70 -5.69
N ILE A 188 7.13 14.62 -5.34
CA ILE A 188 5.68 14.61 -5.18
C ILE A 188 5.37 14.78 -3.70
N ARG A 189 4.59 15.80 -3.36
CA ARG A 189 4.14 16.05 -1.99
C ARG A 189 2.64 15.93 -1.90
N LEU A 190 2.16 15.20 -0.90
CA LEU A 190 0.74 15.02 -0.59
C LEU A 190 0.46 15.58 0.80
N ALA A 191 -0.57 16.39 0.91
CA ALA A 191 -1.02 16.94 2.18
C ALA A 191 -2.53 16.75 2.32
N LEU A 192 -2.98 16.31 3.49
CA LEU A 192 -4.39 16.36 3.87
C LEU A 192 -4.74 17.82 4.18
N GLN A 193 -5.67 18.40 3.43
CA GLN A 193 -6.16 19.75 3.67
C GLN A 193 -7.36 19.76 4.61
N GLN A 194 -8.29 18.81 4.42
CA GLN A 194 -9.54 18.71 5.16
C GLN A 194 -9.98 17.24 5.26
N GLY A 195 -10.77 16.91 6.27
CA GLY A 195 -11.33 15.57 6.48
C GLY A 195 -10.49 14.65 7.39
N PRO A 196 -10.94 13.40 7.60
CA PRO A 196 -10.28 12.45 8.48
C PRO A 196 -8.94 11.95 7.90
N PRO A 197 -8.02 11.49 8.76
CA PRO A 197 -6.77 10.88 8.31
C PRO A 197 -7.03 9.54 7.60
N GLY A 198 -6.04 9.10 6.84
CA GLY A 198 -6.12 7.84 6.10
C GLY A 198 -4.76 7.34 5.68
N TYR A 199 -4.74 6.38 4.75
CA TYR A 199 -3.53 5.80 4.21
C TYR A 199 -3.45 5.99 2.70
N ILE A 200 -2.25 6.26 2.19
CA ILE A 200 -1.97 6.39 0.76
C ILE A 200 -1.05 5.27 0.30
N SER A 201 -1.47 4.57 -0.74
CA SER A 201 -0.59 3.74 -1.57
C SER A 201 -0.29 4.45 -2.88
N VAL A 202 0.95 4.33 -3.34
CA VAL A 202 1.40 4.94 -4.60
C VAL A 202 1.93 3.84 -5.50
N TYR A 203 1.42 3.79 -6.72
CA TYR A 203 1.80 2.84 -7.75
C TYR A 203 2.18 3.59 -9.02
N ARG A 204 3.18 3.10 -9.71
CA ARG A 204 3.50 3.56 -11.06
C ARG A 204 2.71 2.70 -12.06
N LEU A 205 1.98 3.33 -12.96
CA LEU A 205 1.44 2.63 -14.12
C LEU A 205 2.51 2.66 -15.22
N GLN A 206 2.98 1.48 -15.64
CA GLN A 206 3.72 1.36 -16.90
C GLN A 206 2.72 1.35 -18.05
N ALA A 207 2.99 2.12 -19.11
CA ALA A 207 2.11 2.19 -20.28
C ALA A 207 1.93 0.78 -20.90
N GLY A 208 0.66 0.42 -21.19
CA GLY A 208 0.27 -0.90 -21.69
C GLY A 208 -1.01 -1.45 -21.03
N VAL A 209 -1.41 -0.92 -19.87
CA VAL A 209 -2.65 -1.29 -19.18
C VAL A 209 -3.46 -0.02 -18.90
N PHE A 210 -4.32 0.36 -19.84
CA PHE A 210 -5.26 1.47 -19.65
C PHE A 210 -6.41 0.99 -18.75
N ALA A 211 -6.33 1.28 -17.44
CA ALA A 211 -7.51 1.21 -16.59
C ALA A 211 -8.42 2.41 -16.91
N GLU A 212 -9.70 2.14 -17.19
CA GLU A 212 -10.71 3.17 -17.46
C GLU A 212 -10.70 4.25 -16.38
N ARG A 213 -10.61 5.51 -16.83
CA ARG A 213 -10.56 6.69 -15.97
C ARG A 213 -11.95 6.92 -15.38
N ARG A 214 -12.12 6.71 -14.07
CA ARG A 214 -13.21 7.35 -13.31
C ARG A 214 -12.69 8.65 -12.71
N LEU A 215 -13.03 9.76 -13.36
CA LEU A 215 -12.74 11.10 -12.86
C LEU A 215 -13.54 11.32 -11.58
N SER A 216 -12.83 11.48 -10.46
CA SER A 216 -13.40 12.08 -9.24
C SER A 216 -13.22 13.59 -9.40
N VAL A 217 -14.29 14.37 -9.20
CA VAL A 217 -14.39 15.81 -9.51
C VAL A 217 -13.07 16.55 -9.27
N GLU A 218 -12.46 17.04 -10.35
CA GLU A 218 -11.27 17.87 -10.36
C GLU A 218 -11.72 19.32 -10.50
N GLN A 219 -11.46 20.15 -9.48
CA GLN A 219 -11.66 21.60 -9.57
C GLN A 219 -10.33 22.28 -9.90
N LEU A 220 -10.31 22.99 -11.03
CA LEU A 220 -9.22 23.90 -11.37
C LEU A 220 -9.28 25.11 -10.43
N PHE A 221 -8.10 25.61 -10.05
CA PHE A 221 -7.98 26.84 -9.29
C PHE A 221 -8.44 28.03 -10.17
N ASN A 222 -9.45 28.76 -9.71
CA ASN A 222 -9.67 30.15 -10.12
C ASN A 222 -9.34 30.99 -8.88
N ASP A 223 -8.25 31.74 -8.93
CA ASP A 223 -8.04 32.85 -8.01
C ASP A 223 -8.93 34.01 -8.49
N GLN A 224 -9.91 34.40 -7.69
CA GLN A 224 -10.48 35.74 -7.66
C GLN A 224 -10.17 36.37 -6.31
#